data_AF-A0A448WV19-F1
#
_entry.id   AF-A0A448WV19-F1
#
_cell.length_a   1.000
_cell.length_b   1.000
_cell.length_c   1.000
_cell.angle_alpha   90.00
_cell.angle_beta   90.00
_cell.angle_gamma   90.00
#
_symmetry.space_group_name_H-M   'P 1'
#
loop_
_entity.id
_entity.type
_entity.pdbx_description
1 polymer ?
#
loop_
_entity_poly.entity_id
_entity_poly.type
_entity_poly.pdbx_seq_one_letter_code
_entity_poly.pdbx_strand_id
1 'polypeptide(L)'
;MLLMKILNEKTVLYYFKHERHDKEGTLFKTRLQKKNHFKKRYFVLCGNILAYYERRSDVEPLGVIFLEGHSIEMVDDLTFALKFPFIKEKGRDYYLRAESPELLMSI
;
A
#
# COMPACT_ATOMS: atom_id res chain seq x y z
N MET A 1 3.10 -10.19 20.35
CA MET A 1 4.14 -9.25 19.87
C MET A 1 4.88 -9.96 18.76
N LEU A 2 4.40 -9.86 17.51
CA LEU A 2 5.23 -10.21 16.36
C LEU A 2 5.97 -8.93 15.96
N LEU A 3 7.14 -8.75 16.55
CA LEU A 3 8.06 -7.72 16.12
C LEU A 3 8.76 -8.33 14.90
N MET A 4 8.27 -8.03 13.69
CA MET A 4 8.96 -8.40 12.45
C MET A 4 10.21 -7.52 12.34
N LYS A 5 11.24 -7.90 13.12
CA LYS A 5 12.50 -7.17 13.34
C LYS A 5 13.54 -7.45 12.26
N ILE A 6 13.17 -8.16 11.20
CA ILE A 6 14.04 -8.46 10.08
C ILE A 6 13.40 -7.87 8.83
N LEU A 7 13.42 -6.55 8.72
CA LEU A 7 13.16 -5.89 7.46
C LEU A 7 14.39 -5.09 7.07
N ASN A 8 15.12 -5.59 6.07
CA ASN A 8 16.18 -4.86 5.42
C ASN A 8 15.60 -4.27 4.13
N GLU A 9 15.64 -2.95 4.00
CA GLU A 9 15.17 -2.22 2.82
C GLU A 9 15.78 -2.80 1.53
N LYS A 10 17.07 -3.17 1.56
CA LYS A 10 17.76 -3.79 0.42
C LYS A 10 17.16 -5.14 0.02
N THR A 11 16.71 -5.93 0.99
CA THR A 11 16.08 -7.22 0.72
C THR A 11 14.71 -7.03 0.06
N VAL A 12 13.92 -6.05 0.52
CA VAL A 12 12.62 -5.75 -0.08
C VAL A 12 12.80 -5.26 -1.51
N LEU A 13 13.74 -4.33 -1.75
CA LEU A 13 14.07 -3.85 -3.10
C LEU A 13 14.54 -4.99 -4.01
N TYR A 14 15.41 -5.86 -3.49
CA TYR A 14 15.88 -7.01 -4.24
C TYR A 14 14.73 -7.94 -4.63
N TYR A 15 13.81 -8.21 -3.71
CA TYR A 15 12.61 -9.01 -3.97
C TYR A 15 11.77 -8.39 -5.09
N PHE A 16 11.40 -7.11 -5.00
CA PHE A 16 10.62 -6.43 -6.05
C PHE A 16 11.33 -6.35 -7.42
N LYS A 17 12.67 -6.36 -7.44
CA LYS A 17 13.43 -6.33 -8.69
C LYS A 17 13.44 -7.68 -9.43
N HIS A 18 13.33 -8.80 -8.71
CA HIS A 18 13.50 -10.14 -9.29
C HIS A 18 12.20 -10.94 -9.35
N GLU A 19 11.18 -10.53 -8.60
CA GLU A 19 9.88 -11.19 -8.62
C GLU A 19 8.92 -10.57 -9.63
N ARG A 20 7.93 -11.37 -10.03
CA ARG A 20 6.84 -10.90 -10.87
C ARG A 20 5.90 -10.02 -10.06
N HIS A 21 5.55 -8.86 -10.60
CA HIS A 21 4.54 -7.98 -10.00
C HIS A 21 3.15 -8.56 -10.29
N ASP A 22 2.35 -8.73 -9.24
CA ASP A 22 1.00 -9.27 -9.35
C ASP A 22 0.05 -8.23 -9.94
N LYS A 23 0.17 -7.00 -9.43
CA LYS A 23 -0.64 -5.85 -9.80
C LYS A 23 0.14 -4.55 -9.65
N GLU A 24 -0.17 -3.58 -10.48
CA GLU A 24 0.42 -2.24 -10.41
C GLU A 24 -0.58 -1.18 -10.90
N GLY A 25 -0.50 0.03 -10.33
CA GLY A 25 -1.53 1.03 -10.58
C GLY A 25 -1.32 2.30 -9.77
N THR A 26 -1.95 3.38 -10.23
CA THR A 26 -1.86 4.67 -9.53
C THR A 26 -3.11 4.89 -8.69
N LEU A 27 -2.92 5.12 -7.39
CA LEU A 27 -3.98 5.45 -6.45
C LEU A 27 -3.59 6.69 -5.64
N PHE A 28 -4.59 7.34 -5.08
CA PHE A 28 -4.41 8.37 -4.07
C PHE A 28 -4.30 7.71 -2.69
N LYS A 29 -3.34 8.14 -1.87
CA LYS A 29 -3.06 7.59 -0.55
C LYS A 29 -3.09 8.64 0.55
N THR A 30 -3.66 8.27 1.70
CA THR A 30 -3.51 9.00 2.98
C THR A 30 -3.41 8.01 4.16
N ARG A 31 -2.90 8.48 5.31
CA ARG A 31 -2.96 7.75 6.60
C ARG A 31 -4.09 8.28 7.52
N LEU A 32 -4.79 9.31 7.07
CA LEU A 32 -5.86 9.96 7.81
C LEU A 32 -7.17 9.73 7.07
N GLN A 33 -8.23 9.38 7.79
CA GLN A 33 -9.57 9.25 7.20
C GLN A 33 -10.09 10.57 6.60
N LYS A 34 -9.51 11.72 6.97
CA LYS A 34 -9.89 13.05 6.49
C LYS A 34 -9.37 13.29 5.06
N LYS A 35 -10.27 13.77 4.19
CA LYS A 35 -10.09 13.90 2.73
C LYS A 35 -8.97 14.86 2.26
N ASN A 36 -8.42 15.73 3.11
CA ASN A 36 -7.58 16.85 2.65
C ASN A 36 -6.09 16.52 2.42
N HIS A 37 -5.66 15.26 2.54
CA HIS A 37 -4.23 14.90 2.44
C HIS A 37 -3.95 13.64 1.60
N PHE A 38 -4.79 13.38 0.60
CA PHE A 38 -4.49 12.34 -0.38
C PHE A 38 -3.33 12.75 -1.29
N LYS A 39 -2.32 11.90 -1.41
CA LYS A 39 -1.21 12.05 -2.35
C LYS A 39 -1.28 10.97 -3.42
N LYS A 40 -1.14 11.34 -4.69
CA LYS A 40 -1.09 10.38 -5.81
C LYS A 40 0.20 9.57 -5.72
N ARG A 41 0.10 8.24 -5.76
CA ARG A 41 1.23 7.31 -5.62
C ARG A 41 1.06 6.16 -6.60
N TYR A 42 2.18 5.72 -7.15
CA TYR A 42 2.22 4.51 -7.95
C TYR A 42 2.47 3.32 -7.03
N PHE A 43 1.59 2.32 -7.08
CA PHE A 43 1.61 1.14 -6.24
C PHE A 43 2.05 -0.07 -7.04
N VAL A 44 2.82 -0.94 -6.40
CA VAL A 44 3.22 -2.25 -6.94
C VAL A 44 2.97 -3.28 -5.86
N LEU A 45 2.16 -4.29 -6.19
CA LEU A 45 1.86 -5.43 -5.35
C LEU A 45 2.72 -6.63 -5.79
N CYS A 46 3.42 -7.24 -4.84
CA CYS A 46 4.13 -8.49 -5.04
C CYS A 46 3.95 -9.38 -3.80
N GLY A 47 3.24 -10.49 -3.95
CA GLY A 47 2.81 -11.36 -2.86
C GLY A 47 1.97 -10.59 -1.84
N ASN A 48 2.44 -10.55 -0.58
CA ASN A 48 1.80 -9.82 0.51
C ASN A 48 2.44 -8.46 0.79
N ILE A 49 3.22 -7.93 -0.15
CA ILE A 49 3.94 -6.67 0.01
C ILE A 49 3.42 -5.65 -1.02
N LEU A 50 2.98 -4.50 -0.51
CA LEU A 50 2.50 -3.38 -1.32
C LEU A 50 3.46 -2.20 -1.18
N ALA A 51 4.30 -1.99 -2.19
CA ALA A 51 5.21 -0.85 -2.27
C ALA A 51 4.53 0.34 -2.94
N TYR A 52 4.93 1.57 -2.56
CA TYR A 52 4.45 2.78 -3.22
C TYR A 52 5.56 3.79 -3.52
N TYR A 53 5.47 4.42 -4.68
CA TYR A 53 6.46 5.30 -5.29
C TYR A 53 5.86 6.68 -5.57
N GLU A 54 6.69 7.70 -5.79
CA GLU A 54 6.20 9.00 -6.27
C GLU A 54 5.71 8.85 -7.72
N ARG A 55 6.48 8.13 -8.56
CA ARG A 55 6.19 7.87 -9.98
C ARG A 55 6.55 6.43 -10.36
N ARG A 56 5.98 5.94 -11.46
CA ARG A 56 6.26 4.60 -12.02
C ARG A 56 7.73 4.35 -12.37
N SER A 57 8.44 5.40 -12.79
CA SER A 57 9.84 5.31 -13.19
C SER A 57 10.83 5.30 -12.03
N ASP A 58 10.36 5.50 -10.80
CA ASP A 58 11.25 5.60 -9.64
C ASP A 58 11.75 4.21 -9.24
N VAL A 59 13.03 4.14 -8.89
CA VAL A 59 13.69 2.89 -8.49
C VAL A 59 13.39 2.56 -7.03
N GLU A 60 13.33 3.58 -6.19
CA GLU A 60 13.21 3.45 -4.74
C GLU A 60 11.77 3.79 -4.28
N PRO A 61 11.12 2.93 -3.48
CA PRO A 61 9.80 3.20 -2.96
C PRO A 61 9.87 4.26 -1.85
N LEU A 62 8.83 5.08 -1.77
CA LEU A 62 8.60 5.98 -0.64
C LEU A 62 8.15 5.24 0.62
N GLY A 63 7.72 3.99 0.48
CA GLY A 63 7.41 3.12 1.59
C GLY A 63 6.77 1.82 1.17
N VAL A 64 6.65 0.94 2.16
CA VAL A 64 6.18 -0.43 1.98
C VAL A 64 5.11 -0.73 3.02
N ILE A 65 4.08 -1.47 2.60
CA ILE A 65 2.99 -1.93 3.45
C ILE A 65 2.99 -3.46 3.39
N PHE A 66 3.19 -4.10 4.53
CA PHE A 66 2.99 -5.55 4.65
C PHE A 66 1.52 -5.80 4.88
N LEU A 67 0.91 -6.59 3.99
CA LEU A 67 -0.50 -6.94 4.01
C LEU A 67 -0.79 -8.17 4.89
N GLU A 68 0.17 -8.63 5.69
CA GLU A 68 -0.08 -9.71 6.63
C GLU A 68 -1.08 -9.28 7.71
N GLY A 69 -2.16 -10.05 7.88
CA GLY A 69 -3.20 -9.78 8.87
C GLY A 69 -4.00 -8.49 8.62
N HIS A 70 -3.95 -7.93 7.41
CA HIS A 70 -4.79 -6.79 7.05
C HIS A 70 -6.24 -7.22 6.77
N SER A 71 -7.16 -6.29 6.92
CA SER A 71 -8.50 -6.37 6.31
C SER A 71 -8.73 -5.18 5.38
N ILE A 72 -9.62 -5.37 4.41
CA ILE A 72 -10.04 -4.32 3.48
C ILE A 72 -11.47 -3.93 3.85
N GLU A 73 -11.69 -2.63 4.07
CA GLU A 73 -13.02 -2.06 4.31
C GLU A 73 -13.33 -1.02 3.23
N MET A 74 -14.43 -1.19 2.51
CA MET A 74 -14.91 -0.17 1.59
C MET A 74 -15.42 1.03 2.40
N VAL A 75 -14.90 2.21 2.08
CA VAL A 75 -15.33 3.48 2.69
C VAL A 75 -16.37 4.17 1.82
N ASP A 76 -16.15 4.14 0.51
CA ASP A 76 -17.08 4.55 -0.54
C ASP A 76 -16.71 3.84 -1.86
N ASP A 77 -17.46 4.07 -2.94
CA ASP A 77 -17.30 3.39 -4.23
C ASP A 77 -15.90 3.51 -4.86
N LEU A 78 -15.12 4.51 -4.43
CA LEU A 78 -13.80 4.80 -4.97
C LEU A 78 -12.69 4.64 -3.93
N THR A 79 -13.02 4.31 -2.67
CA THR A 79 -12.07 4.36 -1.56
C THR A 79 -12.20 3.12 -0.68
N PHE A 80 -11.08 2.44 -0.43
CA PHE A 80 -11.00 1.41 0.61
C PHE A 80 -9.95 1.79 1.66
N ALA A 81 -10.12 1.21 2.85
CA ALA A 81 -9.17 1.27 3.94
C ALA A 81 -8.48 -0.09 4.11
N LEU A 82 -7.15 -0.10 4.11
CA LEU A 82 -6.35 -1.19 4.65
C LEU A 82 -6.26 -1.02 6.16
N LYS A 83 -6.88 -1.93 6.89
CA LYS A 83 -6.93 -1.95 8.36
C LYS A 83 -6.01 -3.03 8.91
N PHE A 84 -5.45 -2.78 10.08
CA PHE A 84 -4.54 -3.72 10.76
C PHE A 84 -4.99 -3.99 12.20
N PRO A 85 -6.10 -4.72 12.41
CA PRO A 85 -6.77 -4.82 13.72
C PRO A 85 -5.90 -5.44 14.82
N PHE A 86 -4.91 -6.25 14.46
CA PHE A 86 -4.02 -6.93 15.41
C PHE A 86 -2.75 -6.14 15.74
N ILE A 87 -2.54 -4.97 15.13
CA ILE A 87 -1.40 -4.09 15.40
C ILE A 87 -1.81 -3.08 16.47
N LYS A 88 -1.16 -3.15 17.64
CA LYS A 88 -1.48 -2.29 18.81
C LYS A 88 -1.17 -0.80 18.60
N GLU A 89 -0.42 -0.45 17.56
CA GLU A 89 -0.09 0.93 17.21
C GLU A 89 -1.28 1.61 16.51
N LYS A 90 -1.83 2.66 17.13
CA LYS A 90 -2.88 3.49 16.51
C LYS A 90 -2.36 4.20 15.25
N GLY A 91 -3.19 4.35 14.23
CA GLY A 91 -2.89 5.16 13.04
C GLY A 91 -2.12 4.44 11.92
N ARG A 92 -2.16 3.11 11.91
CA ARG A 92 -1.56 2.28 10.85
C ARG A 92 -2.48 2.05 9.64
N ASP A 93 -3.69 2.59 9.66
CA ASP A 93 -4.63 2.42 8.55
C ASP A 93 -4.18 3.24 7.33
N TYR A 94 -4.40 2.68 6.14
CA TYR A 94 -4.14 3.34 4.86
C TYR A 94 -5.45 3.48 4.12
N TYR A 95 -5.76 4.69 3.68
CA TYR A 95 -6.92 4.92 2.82
C TYR A 95 -6.40 5.11 1.41
N LEU A 96 -6.87 4.26 0.49
CA LEU A 96 -6.51 4.25 -0.91
C LEU A 96 -7.74 4.58 -1.74
N ARG A 97 -7.62 5.57 -2.62
CA ARG A 97 -8.69 6.08 -3.47
C ARG A 97 -8.31 6.03 -4.93
N ALA A 98 -9.20 5.55 -5.78
CA ALA A 98 -9.05 5.55 -7.23
C ALA A 98 -9.75 6.76 -7.89
N GLU A 99 -9.42 7.00 -9.17
CA GLU A 99 -10.14 7.97 -10.01
C GLU A 99 -11.42 7.35 -10.60
N SER A 100 -11.47 6.02 -10.73
CA SER A 100 -12.64 5.24 -11.17
C SER A 100 -12.69 3.86 -10.49
N PRO A 101 -13.84 3.16 -10.48
CA PRO A 101 -13.96 1.83 -9.88
C PRO A 101 -13.02 0.80 -10.53
N GLU A 102 -12.80 0.87 -11.84
CA GLU A 102 -11.92 -0.04 -12.58
C GLU A 102 -10.47 0.09 -12.12
N LEU A 103 -10.04 1.32 -11.83
CA LEU A 103 -8.71 1.61 -11.30
C LEU A 103 -8.55 1.19 -9.84
N LEU A 104 -9.64 1.04 -9.09
CA LEU A 104 -9.58 0.50 -7.74
C LEU A 104 -9.28 -1.01 -7.75
N MET A 105 -9.80 -1.71 -8.76
CA MET A 105 -9.62 -3.17 -8.92
C MET A 105 -8.25 -3.54 -9.51
N SER A 106 -7.50 -2.57 -10.03
CA SER A 106 -6.18 -2.79 -10.64
C SER A 106 -5.05 -2.97 -9.64
N ILE A 107 -5.30 -2.75 -8.34
CA ILE A 107 -4.38 -3.00 -7.20
C ILE A 107 -4.96 -4.04 -6.25
#